data_AF-A0A8S3RZN6-F1
#
_entry.id   AF-A0A8S3RZN6-F1
#
_cell.length_a   1.000
_cell.length_b   1.000
_cell.length_c   1.000
_cell.angle_alpha   90.00
_cell.angle_beta   90.00
_cell.angle_gamma   90.00
#
_symmetry.space_group_name_H-M   'P 1'
#
loop_
_entity.id
_entity.type
_entity.pdbx_description
1 polymer ?
#
loop_
_entity_poly.entity_id
_entity_poly.type
_entity_poly.pdbx_seq_one_letter_code
_entity_poly.pdbx_strand_id
1 'polypeptide(L)'
;MLLAMLIHTIVQLSVTAQQNLTPFGIASQSTVYGGTLSNPNNAILPPISNDFDLNICSHTADGSDPSADWWMFQFSFELAYITDITIYYRTEFAYRMDGFKLYVTNTSAIPPNGYLCYEDSDPGLPNITQNIPCYKSGKYVIYYDTTGDEFFGPVVELCYVAINGCPKGMWGPNCTESCSSICIGKQCYPENGSCIWGCDPQRCVNGRCDTHTGTCIDGCVTGWVGQSCICGKCNMCK
;
A
#
# COMPACT_ATOMS: atom_id res chain seq x y z
N MET A 1 -23.64 8.56 -50.20
CA MET A 1 -22.89 7.70 -49.27
C MET A 1 -22.04 8.59 -48.39
N LEU A 2 -22.48 8.85 -47.16
CA LEU A 2 -21.62 9.34 -46.08
C LEU A 2 -22.14 8.69 -44.80
N LEU A 3 -21.38 7.70 -44.32
CA LEU A 3 -21.67 6.94 -43.12
C LEU A 3 -21.08 7.73 -41.95
N ALA A 4 -21.93 8.34 -41.12
CA ALA A 4 -21.49 9.00 -39.89
C ALA A 4 -21.12 7.94 -38.85
N MET A 5 -19.82 7.75 -38.59
CA MET A 5 -19.35 6.95 -37.46
C MET A 5 -19.54 7.76 -36.18
N LEU A 6 -20.52 7.36 -35.37
CA LEU A 6 -20.66 7.79 -33.99
C LEU A 6 -19.52 7.16 -33.17
N ILE A 7 -18.48 7.95 -32.89
CA ILE A 7 -17.43 7.60 -31.93
C ILE A 7 -18.07 7.63 -30.54
N HIS A 8 -18.44 6.47 -30.01
CA HIS A 8 -18.74 6.33 -28.59
C HIS A 8 -17.43 6.48 -27.82
N THR A 9 -17.22 7.63 -27.19
CA THR A 9 -16.23 7.78 -26.13
C THR A 9 -16.66 6.89 -24.97
N ILE A 10 -16.09 5.70 -24.88
CA ILE A 10 -16.16 4.87 -23.69
C ILE A 10 -15.36 5.62 -22.63
N VAL A 11 -16.06 6.27 -21.70
CA VAL A 11 -15.46 6.68 -20.42
C VAL A 11 -15.11 5.37 -19.72
N GLN A 12 -13.85 4.96 -19.80
CA GLN A 12 -13.35 3.92 -18.91
C GLN A 12 -13.41 4.49 -17.49
N LEU A 13 -14.52 4.24 -16.80
CA LEU A 13 -14.53 4.25 -15.34
C LEU A 13 -13.51 3.19 -14.93
N SER A 14 -12.30 3.63 -14.59
CA SER A 14 -11.33 2.79 -13.91
C SER A 14 -11.96 2.43 -12.56
N VAL A 15 -12.68 1.31 -12.50
CA VAL A 15 -12.98 0.65 -11.24
C VAL A 15 -11.61 0.19 -10.74
N THR A 16 -10.96 1.01 -9.92
CA THR A 16 -9.72 0.62 -9.27
C THR A 16 -10.08 -0.57 -8.40
N ALA A 17 -9.53 -1.74 -8.71
CA ALA A 17 -9.73 -2.98 -7.96
C ALA A 17 -9.06 -2.94 -6.56
N GLN A 18 -8.73 -1.75 -6.06
CA GLN A 18 -8.00 -1.51 -4.83
C GLN A 18 -8.63 -0.34 -4.07
N GLN A 19 -8.36 -0.26 -2.77
CA GLN A 19 -8.91 0.75 -1.87
C GLN A 19 -7.79 1.63 -1.31
N ASN A 20 -8.09 2.90 -1.07
CA ASN A 20 -7.26 3.74 -0.23
C ASN A 20 -7.40 3.29 1.24
N LEU A 21 -6.33 2.74 1.78
CA LEU A 21 -6.24 2.16 3.12
C LEU A 21 -5.89 3.18 4.21
N THR A 22 -5.48 4.39 3.83
CA THR A 22 -5.07 5.46 4.74
C THR A 22 -6.09 5.77 5.85
N PRO A 23 -7.42 5.77 5.60
CA PRO A 23 -8.40 5.99 6.67
C PRO A 23 -8.45 4.87 7.74
N PHE A 24 -7.81 3.73 7.50
CA PHE A 24 -7.87 2.55 8.36
C PHE A 24 -6.57 2.31 9.13
N GLY A 25 -5.99 3.37 9.69
CA GLY A 25 -4.79 3.29 10.51
C GLY A 25 -4.56 4.53 11.35
N ILE A 26 -3.38 4.59 11.96
CA ILE A 26 -2.91 5.71 12.76
C ILE A 26 -1.50 6.08 12.32
N ALA A 27 -1.13 7.35 12.50
CA ALA A 27 0.21 7.82 12.20
C ALA A 27 0.96 8.24 13.48
N SER A 28 2.28 8.07 13.44
CA SER A 28 3.23 8.60 14.42
C SER A 28 4.48 9.15 13.70
N GLN A 29 5.30 9.90 14.41
CA GLN A 29 6.52 10.51 13.87
C GLN A 29 7.59 10.66 14.96
N SER A 30 8.84 10.92 14.55
CA SER A 30 10.00 11.05 15.44
C SER A 30 9.84 12.14 16.50
N THR A 31 9.47 13.34 16.05
CA THR A 31 9.35 14.57 16.84
C THR A 31 8.18 15.39 16.28
N VAL A 32 7.70 16.42 16.99
CA VAL A 32 6.57 17.25 16.53
C VAL A 32 6.95 18.72 16.60
N TYR A 33 6.87 19.43 15.46
CA TYR A 33 7.10 20.87 15.39
C TYR A 33 5.94 21.65 16.03
N GLY A 34 6.23 22.66 16.85
CA GLY A 34 5.23 23.65 17.29
C GLY A 34 3.99 23.13 18.04
N GLY A 35 3.93 21.85 18.43
CA GLY A 35 2.81 21.26 19.17
C GLY A 35 1.70 20.68 18.27
N THR A 36 0.43 20.90 18.61
CA THR A 36 -0.70 20.13 18.04
C THR A 36 -0.99 20.37 16.56
N LEU A 37 -0.52 21.49 16.00
CA LEU A 37 -0.77 21.84 14.59
C LEU A 37 -0.02 20.93 13.61
N SER A 38 1.09 20.32 14.03
CA SER A 38 1.94 19.48 13.18
C SER A 38 1.77 17.98 13.46
N ASN A 39 0.55 17.58 13.85
CA ASN A 39 0.24 16.22 14.25
C ASN A 39 0.56 15.21 13.13
N PRO A 40 1.13 14.03 13.42
CA PRO A 40 1.39 13.00 12.42
C PRO A 40 0.14 12.57 11.64
N ASN A 41 -1.04 12.64 12.27
CA ASN A 41 -2.29 12.25 11.62
C ASN A 41 -2.75 13.25 10.56
N ASN A 42 -2.19 14.46 10.49
CA ASN A 42 -2.50 15.39 9.41
C ASN A 42 -2.21 14.76 8.04
N ALA A 43 -1.12 13.98 7.93
CA ALA A 43 -0.74 13.24 6.73
C ALA A 43 -1.68 12.08 6.34
N ILE A 44 -2.70 11.74 7.16
CA ILE A 44 -3.69 10.70 6.84
C ILE A 44 -5.11 11.25 6.72
N LEU A 45 -5.30 12.55 6.91
CA LEU A 45 -6.56 13.23 6.68
C LEU A 45 -6.62 13.67 5.21
N PRO A 46 -7.68 13.33 4.46
CA PRO A 46 -7.83 13.81 3.10
C PRO A 46 -7.68 15.34 3.05
N PRO A 47 -6.83 15.88 2.15
CA PRO A 47 -6.57 17.31 2.13
C PRO A 47 -7.84 18.07 1.74
N ILE A 48 -8.14 19.15 2.48
CA ILE A 48 -9.33 20.00 2.27
C ILE A 48 -9.11 20.96 1.09
N SER A 49 -7.85 21.14 0.68
CA SER A 49 -7.39 22.02 -0.37
C SER A 49 -6.18 21.39 -1.07
N ASN A 50 -5.90 21.78 -2.31
CA ASN A 50 -4.61 21.47 -2.96
C ASN A 50 -3.49 22.43 -2.51
N ASP A 51 -3.78 23.30 -1.54
CA ASP A 51 -2.83 24.18 -0.90
C ASP A 51 -2.20 23.46 0.31
N PHE A 52 -1.06 22.83 0.05
CA PHE A 52 -0.30 22.04 1.03
C PHE A 52 0.57 22.96 1.89
N ASP A 53 -0.08 23.62 2.86
CA ASP A 53 0.53 24.52 3.84
C ASP A 53 0.75 23.85 5.22
N LEU A 54 1.47 24.54 6.12
CA LEU A 54 1.81 24.02 7.45
C LEU A 54 0.59 23.65 8.31
N ASN A 55 -0.61 24.18 8.02
CA ASN A 55 -1.80 23.92 8.83
C ASN A 55 -2.44 22.56 8.54
N ILE A 56 -2.13 21.95 7.40
CA ILE A 56 -2.70 20.66 6.99
C ILE A 56 -1.69 19.53 6.88
N CYS A 57 -0.40 19.79 7.07
CA CYS A 57 0.65 18.78 7.00
C CYS A 57 1.09 18.29 8.38
N SER A 58 1.61 17.07 8.44
CA SER A 58 2.49 16.67 9.54
C SER A 58 3.82 17.41 9.41
N HIS A 59 4.53 17.61 10.51
CA HIS A 59 5.83 18.28 10.50
C HIS A 59 6.67 17.83 11.70
N THR A 60 7.85 17.27 11.46
CA THR A 60 8.82 16.93 12.52
C THR A 60 9.58 18.16 13.00
N ALA A 61 10.14 18.16 14.20
CA ALA A 61 10.82 19.35 14.73
C ALA A 61 12.01 19.77 13.84
N ASP A 62 12.22 21.08 13.70
CA ASP A 62 13.38 21.65 13.02
C ASP A 62 14.55 21.79 14.00
N GLY A 63 15.78 21.52 13.55
CA GLY A 63 16.98 21.80 14.34
C GLY A 63 17.06 21.07 15.68
N SER A 64 16.15 20.12 15.96
CA SER A 64 16.55 18.96 16.74
C SER A 64 17.71 18.35 15.97
N ASP A 65 18.74 17.87 16.64
CA ASP A 65 19.91 17.25 16.00
C ASP A 65 19.74 15.71 15.92
N PRO A 66 18.74 15.12 15.20
CA PRO A 66 18.74 13.71 14.96
C PRO A 66 19.48 13.41 13.65
N SER A 67 20.24 12.32 13.66
CA SER A 67 20.81 11.72 12.46
C SER A 67 19.75 11.20 11.47
N ALA A 68 18.46 11.24 11.82
CA ALA A 68 17.34 10.82 11.00
C ALA A 68 15.99 11.31 11.55
N ASP A 69 15.06 11.68 10.66
CA ASP A 69 13.66 11.92 11.00
C ASP A 69 12.73 10.98 10.25
N TRP A 70 11.54 10.75 10.81
CA TRP A 70 10.64 9.75 10.25
C TRP A 70 9.18 10.00 10.56
N TRP A 71 8.34 9.50 9.66
CA TRP A 71 6.90 9.38 9.81
C TRP A 71 6.48 7.94 9.54
N MET A 72 5.58 7.40 10.35
CA MET A 72 5.16 6.01 10.29
C MET A 72 3.64 5.92 10.30
N PHE A 73 3.10 5.16 9.36
CA PHE A 73 1.72 4.71 9.36
C PHE A 73 1.62 3.28 9.87
N GLN A 74 0.64 3.02 10.74
CA GLN A 74 0.28 1.69 11.21
C GLN A 74 -1.15 1.37 10.80
N PHE A 75 -1.35 0.29 10.05
CA PHE A 75 -2.69 -0.20 9.73
C PHE A 75 -3.45 -0.63 10.99
N SER A 76 -4.77 -0.52 10.99
CA SER A 76 -5.64 -1.02 12.08
C SER A 76 -5.79 -2.54 12.08
N PHE A 77 -5.63 -3.18 10.92
CA PHE A 77 -5.65 -4.64 10.75
C PHE A 77 -4.24 -5.25 10.75
N GLU A 78 -4.13 -6.58 10.84
CA GLU A 78 -2.85 -7.28 11.03
C GLU A 78 -1.83 -7.03 9.91
N LEU A 79 -2.26 -7.08 8.64
CA LEU A 79 -1.42 -6.86 7.47
C LEU A 79 -2.27 -6.34 6.31
N ALA A 80 -1.72 -5.48 5.47
CA ALA A 80 -2.22 -5.19 4.12
C ALA A 80 -1.24 -5.67 3.07
N TYR A 81 -1.76 -5.96 1.87
CA TYR A 81 -0.97 -5.97 0.65
C TYR A 81 -1.10 -4.60 0.00
N ILE A 82 0.02 -3.88 -0.09
CA ILE A 82 0.14 -2.56 -0.69
C ILE A 82 0.48 -2.75 -2.17
N THR A 83 -0.07 -1.90 -3.01
CA THR A 83 0.18 -1.87 -4.46
C THR A 83 0.94 -0.62 -4.85
N ASP A 84 0.55 0.52 -4.30
CA ASP A 84 1.21 1.80 -4.46
C ASP A 84 0.99 2.73 -3.26
N ILE A 85 1.88 3.70 -3.12
CA ILE A 85 1.83 4.73 -2.09
C ILE A 85 1.98 6.07 -2.80
N THR A 86 0.97 6.94 -2.71
CA THR A 86 1.04 8.30 -3.22
C THR A 86 1.34 9.28 -2.09
N ILE A 87 2.44 10.01 -2.22
CA ILE A 87 2.87 11.05 -1.27
C ILE A 87 2.48 12.40 -1.83
N TYR A 88 1.88 13.23 -0.97
CA TYR A 88 1.65 14.66 -1.16
C TYR A 88 2.45 15.41 -0.10
N TYR A 89 3.46 16.14 -0.53
CA TYR A 89 4.38 16.88 0.32
C TYR A 89 4.10 18.38 0.30
N ARG A 90 4.62 19.09 1.32
CA ARG A 90 4.48 20.54 1.43
C ARG A 90 5.12 21.27 0.24
N THR A 91 4.39 22.22 -0.34
CA THR A 91 4.80 22.93 -1.57
C THR A 91 6.04 23.81 -1.36
N GLU A 92 6.08 24.59 -0.28
CA GLU A 92 7.08 25.65 -0.07
C GLU A 92 8.49 25.10 0.25
N PHE A 93 8.58 23.86 0.72
CA PHE A 93 9.81 23.28 1.28
C PHE A 93 10.16 21.92 0.66
N ALA A 94 9.83 21.74 -0.62
CA ALA A 94 10.07 20.50 -1.36
C ALA A 94 11.53 20.01 -1.34
N TYR A 95 12.51 20.91 -1.17
CA TYR A 95 13.93 20.56 -1.06
C TYR A 95 14.25 19.70 0.17
N ARG A 96 13.39 19.70 1.21
CA ARG A 96 13.54 18.83 2.39
C ARG A 96 13.14 17.38 2.13
N MET A 97 12.62 17.07 0.94
CA MET A 97 12.35 15.69 0.54
C MET A 97 13.62 14.96 0.06
N ASP A 98 14.73 15.65 -0.17
CA ASP A 98 15.91 15.03 -0.79
C ASP A 98 16.42 13.81 0.00
N GLY A 99 16.58 12.68 -0.70
CA GLY A 99 17.19 11.46 -0.15
C GLY A 99 16.30 10.64 0.78
N PHE A 100 14.98 10.90 0.81
CA PHE A 100 14.06 10.10 1.61
C PHE A 100 13.97 8.65 1.16
N LYS A 101 13.65 7.77 2.11
CA LYS A 101 13.41 6.35 1.87
C LYS A 101 12.02 5.96 2.34
N LEU A 102 11.35 5.12 1.55
CA LEU A 102 10.03 4.60 1.87
C LEU A 102 10.08 3.09 2.08
N TYR A 103 9.64 2.64 3.25
CA TYR A 103 9.68 1.23 3.65
C TYR A 103 8.29 0.67 3.90
N VAL A 104 8.14 -0.62 3.59
CA VAL A 104 7.04 -1.47 4.06
C VAL A 104 7.61 -2.55 4.97
N THR A 105 7.07 -2.69 6.18
CA THR A 105 7.58 -3.62 7.19
C THR A 105 6.49 -4.17 8.10
N ASN A 106 6.82 -5.24 8.83
CA ASN A 106 5.97 -5.85 9.86
C ASN A 106 6.31 -5.37 11.28
N THR A 107 7.37 -4.58 11.45
CA THR A 107 7.84 -4.10 12.75
C THR A 107 7.92 -2.58 12.79
N SER A 108 7.71 -1.96 13.95
CA SER A 108 7.89 -0.51 14.13
C SER A 108 9.35 -0.12 14.47
N ALA A 109 10.33 -0.91 14.03
CA ALA A 109 11.74 -0.67 14.34
C ALA A 109 12.28 0.51 13.52
N ILE A 110 13.09 1.36 14.16
CA ILE A 110 13.79 2.50 13.56
C ILE A 110 15.30 2.36 13.90
N PRO A 111 16.23 2.40 12.92
CA PRO A 111 15.98 2.50 11.48
C PRO A 111 15.18 1.31 10.92
N PRO A 112 14.35 1.51 9.88
CA PRO A 112 13.55 0.42 9.30
C PRO A 112 14.43 -0.68 8.71
N ASN A 113 14.07 -1.94 8.97
CA ASN A 113 14.68 -3.13 8.37
C ASN A 113 13.74 -3.87 7.40
N GLY A 114 12.79 -3.12 6.83
CA GLY A 114 11.75 -3.63 5.94
C GLY A 114 12.15 -3.75 4.49
N TYR A 115 11.15 -3.97 3.64
CA TYR A 115 11.32 -3.84 2.20
C TYR A 115 11.41 -2.36 1.83
N LEU A 116 12.52 -1.96 1.19
CA LEU A 116 12.70 -0.63 0.63
C LEU A 116 11.87 -0.52 -0.66
N CYS A 117 10.77 0.22 -0.61
CA CYS A 117 9.93 0.50 -1.76
C CYS A 117 10.57 1.52 -2.70
N TYR A 118 11.20 2.54 -2.12
CA TYR A 118 11.76 3.68 -2.85
C TYR A 118 12.87 4.32 -2.05
N GLU A 119 13.88 4.80 -2.76
CA GLU A 119 14.95 5.66 -2.26
C GLU A 119 15.08 6.81 -3.24
N ASP A 120 14.86 8.02 -2.74
CA ASP A 120 15.03 9.22 -3.52
C ASP A 120 16.50 9.38 -3.89
N SER A 121 16.75 9.51 -5.19
CA SER A 121 18.10 9.55 -5.75
C SER A 121 18.39 10.88 -6.45
N ASP A 122 17.45 11.84 -6.41
CA ASP A 122 17.51 13.08 -7.17
C ASP A 122 18.08 14.21 -6.30
N PRO A 123 19.31 14.70 -6.55
CA PRO A 123 19.93 15.79 -5.79
C PRO A 123 19.30 17.17 -6.08
N GLY A 124 18.02 17.20 -6.43
CA GLY A 124 17.27 18.34 -6.93
C GLY A 124 16.04 18.66 -6.08
N LEU A 125 14.95 19.10 -6.73
CA LEU A 125 13.66 19.32 -6.09
C LEU A 125 12.73 18.17 -6.52
N PRO A 126 12.51 17.15 -5.68
CA PRO A 126 11.59 16.07 -5.99
C PRO A 126 10.19 16.61 -6.29
N ASN A 127 9.43 15.88 -7.11
CA ASN A 127 8.03 16.23 -7.31
C ASN A 127 7.29 16.13 -5.96
N ILE A 128 6.62 17.20 -5.55
CA ILE A 128 5.84 17.22 -4.29
C ILE A 128 4.67 16.24 -4.31
N THR A 129 4.28 15.72 -5.48
CA THR A 129 3.35 14.60 -5.62
C THR A 129 4.05 13.43 -6.29
N GLN A 130 4.19 12.31 -5.58
CA GLN A 130 4.85 11.10 -6.10
C GLN A 130 3.94 9.91 -5.92
N ASN A 131 3.65 9.18 -7.00
CA ASN A 131 3.04 7.87 -6.92
C ASN A 131 4.15 6.82 -7.01
N ILE A 132 4.32 6.05 -5.95
CA ILE A 132 5.40 5.07 -5.78
C ILE A 132 4.77 3.67 -5.77
N PRO A 133 4.94 2.88 -6.85
CA PRO A 133 4.53 1.48 -6.85
C PRO A 133 5.30 0.68 -5.78
N CYS A 134 4.59 -0.05 -4.93
CA CYS A 134 5.21 -0.95 -3.95
C CYS A 134 4.34 -2.18 -3.66
N TYR A 135 4.60 -3.25 -4.41
CA TYR A 135 3.87 -4.52 -4.33
C TYR A 135 4.32 -5.40 -3.15
N LYS A 136 3.98 -4.99 -1.92
CA LYS A 136 4.41 -5.71 -0.71
C LYS A 136 3.37 -5.75 0.41
N SER A 137 3.44 -6.85 1.16
CA SER A 137 2.70 -6.97 2.41
C SER A 137 3.44 -6.33 3.58
N GLY A 138 2.70 -5.61 4.42
CA GLY A 138 3.24 -5.01 5.65
C GLY A 138 2.16 -4.60 6.65
N LYS A 139 2.60 -4.33 7.88
CA LYS A 139 1.81 -3.70 8.95
C LYS A 139 2.07 -2.20 9.04
N TYR A 140 3.25 -1.76 8.60
CA TYR A 140 3.70 -0.37 8.67
C TYR A 140 4.20 0.10 7.31
N VAL A 141 3.92 1.38 7.02
CA VAL A 141 4.59 2.17 5.99
C VAL A 141 5.42 3.22 6.70
N ILE A 142 6.71 3.33 6.40
CA ILE A 142 7.62 4.25 7.08
C ILE A 142 8.32 5.13 6.04
N TYR A 143 8.11 6.44 6.14
CA TYR A 143 8.93 7.46 5.51
C TYR A 143 10.11 7.74 6.45
N TYR A 144 11.33 7.62 5.95
CA TYR A 144 12.56 7.72 6.72
C TYR A 144 13.57 8.57 5.97
N ASP A 145 14.04 9.65 6.58
CA ASP A 145 15.01 10.57 6.01
C ASP A 145 16.24 10.70 6.92
N THR A 146 17.41 10.62 6.32
CA THR A 146 18.74 10.76 6.95
C THR A 146 19.57 11.87 6.33
N THR A 147 19.12 12.44 5.22
CA THR A 147 19.87 13.39 4.41
C THR A 147 19.58 14.78 4.92
N GLY A 148 18.32 15.21 4.83
CA GLY A 148 17.89 16.53 5.27
C GLY A 148 18.63 17.70 4.63
N ASP A 149 18.33 18.90 5.11
CA ASP A 149 19.04 20.11 4.69
C ASP A 149 20.28 20.38 5.56
N GLU A 150 21.29 21.07 5.00
CA GLU A 150 22.59 21.33 5.67
C GLU A 150 22.46 22.10 7.00
N PHE A 151 21.37 22.84 7.21
CA PHE A 151 21.20 23.75 8.36
C PHE A 151 20.34 23.16 9.47
N PHE A 152 19.32 22.40 9.12
CA PHE A 152 18.30 21.88 10.04
C PHE A 152 18.31 20.36 10.17
N GLY A 153 19.09 19.65 9.33
CA GLY A 153 19.03 18.20 9.26
C GLY A 153 17.75 17.71 8.57
N PRO A 154 17.40 16.42 8.71
CA PRO A 154 16.20 15.86 8.09
C PRO A 154 14.95 16.42 8.77
N VAL A 155 14.00 16.90 7.97
CA VAL A 155 12.71 17.45 8.42
C VAL A 155 11.62 16.91 7.51
N VAL A 156 10.63 16.21 8.07
CA VAL A 156 9.58 15.52 7.32
C VAL A 156 8.27 16.30 7.39
N GLU A 157 7.76 16.70 6.22
CA GLU A 157 6.55 17.54 6.08
C GLU A 157 5.51 16.92 5.12
N LEU A 158 4.84 15.85 5.57
CA LEU A 158 3.88 15.10 4.76
C LEU A 158 2.47 15.66 4.92
N CYS A 159 1.81 16.00 3.81
CA CYS A 159 0.48 16.59 3.83
C CYS A 159 -0.62 15.56 3.60
N TYR A 160 -0.36 14.57 2.75
CA TYR A 160 -1.20 13.40 2.64
C TYR A 160 -0.40 12.20 2.13
N VAL A 161 -0.68 11.02 2.66
CA VAL A 161 -0.10 9.76 2.19
C VAL A 161 -1.24 8.82 1.87
N ALA A 162 -1.53 8.62 0.58
CA ALA A 162 -2.54 7.68 0.12
C ALA A 162 -1.89 6.30 -0.07
N ILE A 163 -2.23 5.35 0.79
CA ILE A 163 -1.68 3.99 0.76
C ILE A 163 -2.74 3.10 0.12
N ASN A 164 -2.48 2.63 -1.11
CA ASN A 164 -3.44 1.84 -1.86
C ASN A 164 -3.13 0.34 -1.76
N GLY A 165 -4.19 -0.45 -1.70
CA GLY A 165 -4.08 -1.91 -1.63
C GLY A 165 -5.33 -2.56 -1.06
N CYS A 166 -5.15 -3.71 -0.41
CA CYS A 166 -6.20 -4.37 0.36
C CYS A 166 -5.70 -4.98 1.68
N PRO A 167 -6.55 -5.10 2.71
CA PRO A 167 -6.25 -5.93 3.87
C PRO A 167 -5.91 -7.35 3.44
N LYS A 168 -4.99 -8.00 4.16
CA LYS A 168 -4.58 -9.38 3.88
C LYS A 168 -5.81 -10.29 3.78
N GLY A 169 -5.90 -11.03 2.68
CA GLY A 169 -7.02 -11.95 2.45
C GLY A 169 -8.22 -11.34 1.76
N MET A 170 -8.13 -10.10 1.31
CA MET A 170 -9.18 -9.41 0.57
C MET A 170 -8.66 -8.92 -0.79
N TRP A 171 -9.54 -8.82 -1.78
CA TRP A 171 -9.26 -8.30 -3.12
C TRP A 171 -10.51 -7.68 -3.75
N GLY A 172 -10.35 -7.16 -4.96
CA GLY A 172 -11.43 -6.60 -5.77
C GLY A 172 -11.81 -5.18 -5.36
N PRO A 173 -12.81 -4.59 -6.03
CA PRO A 173 -13.24 -3.22 -5.76
C PRO A 173 -13.59 -3.01 -4.28
N ASN A 174 -12.96 -2.01 -3.66
CA ASN A 174 -13.09 -1.71 -2.22
C ASN A 174 -12.77 -2.90 -1.29
N CYS A 175 -11.96 -3.86 -1.75
CA CYS A 175 -11.51 -5.01 -0.96
C CYS A 175 -12.67 -5.80 -0.34
N THR A 176 -13.75 -5.99 -1.10
CA THR A 176 -14.98 -6.62 -0.62
C THR A 176 -15.01 -8.14 -0.85
N GLU A 177 -14.12 -8.66 -1.70
CA GLU A 177 -14.04 -10.08 -2.01
C GLU A 177 -12.94 -10.75 -1.18
N SER A 178 -13.22 -11.95 -0.67
CA SER A 178 -12.22 -12.74 0.04
C SER A 178 -11.31 -13.47 -0.95
N CYS A 179 -10.00 -13.50 -0.65
CA CYS A 179 -9.07 -14.37 -1.34
C CYS A 179 -9.53 -15.82 -1.24
N SER A 180 -9.34 -16.58 -2.31
CA SER A 180 -9.70 -17.99 -2.33
C SER A 180 -8.99 -18.75 -1.20
N SER A 181 -9.72 -19.68 -0.57
CA SER A 181 -9.19 -20.53 0.51
C SER A 181 -8.03 -21.42 0.05
N ILE A 182 -7.86 -21.59 -1.26
CA ILE A 182 -6.74 -22.33 -1.84
C ILE A 182 -5.47 -21.49 -1.93
N CYS A 183 -5.51 -20.16 -1.83
CA CYS A 183 -4.27 -19.39 -1.87
C CYS A 183 -3.43 -19.66 -0.62
N ILE A 184 -2.13 -19.89 -0.77
CA ILE A 184 -1.23 -20.11 0.36
C ILE A 184 -1.29 -18.90 1.30
N GLY A 185 -1.58 -19.16 2.58
CA GLY A 185 -1.75 -18.12 3.59
C GLY A 185 -2.97 -17.20 3.36
N LYS A 186 -3.92 -17.60 2.50
CA LYS A 186 -5.03 -16.77 2.00
C LYS A 186 -4.54 -15.43 1.45
N GLN A 187 -3.44 -15.41 0.71
CA GLN A 187 -2.90 -14.19 0.13
C GLN A 187 -3.07 -14.17 -1.38
N CYS A 188 -3.71 -13.11 -1.86
CA CYS A 188 -3.96 -12.88 -3.27
C CYS A 188 -3.72 -11.42 -3.64
N TYR A 189 -3.48 -11.18 -4.93
CA TYR A 189 -3.29 -9.83 -5.48
C TYR A 189 -4.60 -9.04 -5.39
N PRO A 190 -4.58 -7.81 -4.84
CA PRO A 190 -5.77 -6.96 -4.73
C PRO A 190 -6.51 -6.78 -6.05
N GLU A 191 -5.77 -6.70 -7.17
CA GLU A 191 -6.31 -6.30 -8.46
C GLU A 191 -7.15 -7.37 -9.13
N ASN A 192 -6.88 -8.65 -8.88
CA ASN A 192 -7.48 -9.75 -9.63
C ASN A 192 -7.72 -11.05 -8.82
N GLY A 193 -7.38 -11.07 -7.53
CA GLY A 193 -7.64 -12.22 -6.66
C GLY A 193 -6.74 -13.44 -6.90
N SER A 194 -5.76 -13.34 -7.79
CA SER A 194 -4.81 -14.44 -8.06
C SER A 194 -3.84 -14.63 -6.89
N CYS A 195 -3.43 -15.88 -6.64
CA CYS A 195 -2.66 -16.20 -5.45
C CYS A 195 -1.20 -15.71 -5.56
N ILE A 196 -0.75 -14.90 -4.60
CA ILE A 196 0.60 -14.29 -4.60
C ILE A 196 1.70 -15.36 -4.48
N TRP A 197 1.48 -16.34 -3.61
CA TRP A 197 2.44 -17.41 -3.34
C TRP A 197 2.05 -18.74 -4.02
N GLY A 198 1.10 -18.68 -4.96
CA GLY A 198 0.46 -19.86 -5.52
C GLY A 198 -0.60 -20.45 -4.60
N CYS A 199 -1.10 -21.61 -4.97
CA CYS A 199 -2.21 -22.31 -4.34
C CYS A 199 -1.71 -23.49 -3.51
N ASP A 200 -2.42 -23.82 -2.43
CA ASP A 200 -2.15 -24.91 -1.51
C ASP A 200 -2.42 -26.25 -2.23
N PRO A 201 -1.37 -27.01 -2.53
CA PRO A 201 -1.44 -28.18 -3.37
C PRO A 201 -2.09 -29.40 -2.71
N GLN A 202 -2.37 -29.39 -1.40
CA GLN A 202 -2.71 -30.60 -0.65
C GLN A 202 -3.96 -31.35 -1.16
N ARG A 203 -4.86 -30.64 -1.88
CA ARG A 203 -6.10 -31.22 -2.42
C ARG A 203 -6.00 -31.53 -3.92
N CYS A 204 -4.93 -31.09 -4.57
CA CYS A 204 -4.67 -31.37 -5.98
C CYS A 204 -3.82 -32.62 -6.13
N VAL A 205 -4.13 -33.43 -7.14
CA VAL A 205 -3.25 -34.53 -7.56
C VAL A 205 -1.87 -33.94 -7.91
N ASN A 206 -0.81 -34.61 -7.45
CA ASN A 206 0.59 -34.17 -7.59
C ASN A 206 0.89 -32.77 -7.08
N GLY A 207 -0.03 -32.17 -6.33
CA GLY A 207 0.11 -30.81 -5.85
C GLY A 207 0.18 -29.74 -6.93
N ARG A 208 -0.48 -29.94 -8.08
CA ARG A 208 -0.47 -28.98 -9.18
C ARG A 208 -1.80 -28.24 -9.31
N CYS A 209 -1.75 -26.93 -9.21
CA CYS A 209 -2.88 -26.04 -9.45
C CYS A 209 -2.45 -24.81 -10.25
N ASP A 210 -3.40 -24.26 -11.00
CA ASP A 210 -3.28 -22.99 -11.68
C ASP A 210 -3.28 -21.86 -10.64
N THR A 211 -2.34 -20.91 -10.72
CA THR A 211 -2.17 -19.88 -9.67
C THR A 211 -3.22 -18.76 -9.74
N HIS A 212 -3.94 -18.65 -10.86
CA HIS A 212 -4.93 -17.60 -11.10
C HIS A 212 -6.32 -18.05 -10.68
N THR A 213 -6.73 -19.22 -11.18
CA THR A 213 -8.04 -19.84 -10.92
C THR A 213 -8.00 -20.77 -9.72
N GLY A 214 -6.80 -21.22 -9.32
CA GLY A 214 -6.64 -22.26 -8.32
C GLY A 214 -7.19 -23.61 -8.74
N THR A 215 -7.45 -23.80 -10.03
CA THR A 215 -7.93 -25.07 -10.60
C THR A 215 -6.82 -26.11 -10.48
N CYS A 216 -7.11 -27.27 -9.90
CA CYS A 216 -6.15 -28.37 -9.86
C CYS A 216 -5.98 -28.94 -11.28
N ILE A 217 -4.76 -28.85 -11.80
CA ILE A 217 -4.44 -29.19 -13.20
C ILE A 217 -4.62 -30.68 -13.44
N ASP A 218 -4.20 -31.50 -12.48
CA ASP A 218 -4.26 -32.97 -12.57
C ASP A 218 -5.50 -33.55 -11.85
N GLY A 219 -6.46 -32.70 -11.47
CA GLY A 219 -7.67 -33.08 -10.73
C GLY A 219 -7.48 -33.17 -9.21
N CYS A 220 -8.48 -33.71 -8.51
CA CYS A 220 -8.53 -33.76 -7.06
C CYS A 220 -8.02 -35.08 -6.46
N VAL A 221 -7.36 -35.02 -5.31
CA VAL A 221 -7.09 -36.21 -4.51
C VAL A 221 -8.40 -36.84 -4.01
N THR A 222 -8.39 -38.15 -3.72
CA THR A 222 -9.60 -38.92 -3.39
C THR A 222 -10.42 -38.29 -2.26
N GLY A 223 -11.72 -38.07 -2.51
CA GLY A 223 -12.67 -37.52 -1.54
C GLY A 223 -12.94 -36.02 -1.67
N TRP A 224 -12.32 -35.36 -2.66
CA TRP A 224 -12.57 -33.97 -3.04
C TRP A 224 -13.10 -33.87 -4.47
N VAL A 225 -13.90 -32.84 -4.75
CA VAL A 225 -14.51 -32.56 -6.06
C VAL A 225 -14.51 -31.07 -6.37
N GLY A 226 -14.78 -30.73 -7.63
CA GLY A 226 -14.77 -29.35 -8.16
C GLY A 226 -13.42 -28.95 -8.76
N GLN A 227 -13.39 -27.86 -9.52
CA GLN A 227 -12.18 -27.41 -10.23
C GLN A 227 -11.02 -27.08 -9.28
N SER A 228 -11.30 -26.45 -8.14
CA SER A 228 -10.29 -26.11 -7.12
C SER A 228 -10.20 -27.10 -5.95
N CYS A 229 -10.88 -28.25 -6.05
CA CYS A 229 -10.91 -29.30 -5.02
C CYS A 229 -11.23 -28.78 -3.61
N ILE A 230 -12.15 -27.81 -3.52
CA ILE A 230 -12.56 -27.16 -2.26
C ILE A 230 -13.75 -27.87 -1.58
N CYS A 231 -14.41 -28.81 -2.26
CA CYS A 231 -15.57 -29.54 -1.78
C CYS A 231 -15.17 -30.98 -1.43
N GLY A 232 -15.19 -31.40 -0.15
CA GLY A 232 -14.74 -32.74 0.23
C GLY A 232 -15.25 -33.32 1.55
N LYS A 233 -15.36 -34.67 1.57
CA LYS A 233 -15.82 -35.62 2.61
C LYS A 233 -16.84 -35.10 3.64
N CYS A 234 -18.03 -34.71 3.17
CA CYS A 234 -19.37 -34.91 3.75
C CYS A 234 -20.33 -33.89 3.10
N ASN A 235 -21.34 -34.41 2.40
CA ASN A 235 -22.43 -33.71 1.70
C ASN A 235 -22.71 -32.26 2.13
N MET A 236 -22.13 -31.26 1.46
CA MET A 236 -22.69 -29.90 1.34
C MET A 236 -22.01 -29.13 0.21
N CYS A 237 -22.30 -29.50 -1.04
CA CYS A 237 -22.07 -28.61 -2.18
C CYS A 237 -23.43 -28.44 -2.86
N LYS A 238 -24.10 -27.34 -2.51
CA LYS A 238 -25.33 -26.88 -3.17
C LYS A 238 -24.95 -26.05 -4.38
#